data_AF-A0AA43LZ34-F1
#
_entry.id   AF-A0AA43LZ34-F1
#
_cell.length_a   1.000
_cell.length_b   1.000
_cell.length_c   1.000
_cell.angle_alpha   90.00
_cell.angle_beta   90.00
_cell.angle_gamma   90.00
#
_symmetry.space_group_name_H-M   'P 1'
#
loop_
_entity.id
_entity.type
_entity.pdbx_description
1 polymer ?
#
loop_
_entity_poly.entity_id
_entity_poly.type
_entity_poly.pdbx_seq_one_letter_code
_entity_poly.pdbx_strand_id
1 'polypeptide(L)' 'MLPEYAGDRIFLVKPSEDAEALKKTEELQNSAVWKNTPTVKNGQVYVVGSRWALNDPLTLDWLLDQMPAALMK' A
#
# COMPACT_ATOMS: atom_id res chain seq x y z
N MET A 1 17.43 -4.01 2.54
CA MET A 1 16.33 -3.85 3.51
C MET A 1 14.95 -3.87 2.84
N LEU A 2 14.43 -2.81 2.20
CA LEU A 2 13.08 -2.88 1.59
C LEU A 2 12.88 -4.05 0.60
N PRO A 3 13.83 -4.35 -0.32
CA PRO A 3 13.70 -5.48 -1.24
C PRO A 3 13.66 -6.85 -0.57
N GLU A 4 14.19 -6.98 0.66
CA GLU A 4 14.17 -8.23 1.43
C GLU A 4 12.84 -8.43 2.18
N TYR A 5 12.10 -7.35 2.46
CA TYR A 5 10.85 -7.37 3.24
C TYR A 5 9.59 -7.12 2.40
N ALA A 6 9.72 -6.76 1.11
CA ALA A 6 8.61 -6.34 0.26
C ALA A 6 7.55 -7.45 0.04
N GLY A 7 7.88 -8.72 0.30
CA GLY A 7 6.99 -9.86 0.09
C GLY A 7 6.51 -9.97 -1.36
N ASP A 8 5.48 -10.78 -1.58
CA ASP A 8 4.89 -10.94 -2.92
C ASP A 8 3.90 -9.83 -3.27
N ARG A 9 3.43 -9.04 -2.30
CA ARG A 9 2.41 -8.00 -2.50
C ARG A 9 2.62 -6.84 -1.55
N ILE A 10 2.39 -5.62 -2.03
CA ILE A 10 2.39 -4.41 -1.20
C ILE A 10 1.02 -3.74 -1.26
N PHE A 11 0.46 -3.43 -0.09
CA PHE A 11 -0.68 -2.53 0.04
C PHE A 11 -0.17 -1.18 0.52
N LEU A 12 -0.18 -0.17 -0.36
CA LEU A 12 0.25 1.18 -0.06
C LEU A 12 -0.95 2.02 0.37
N VAL A 13 -1.01 2.35 1.66
CA VAL A 13 -2.05 3.24 2.19
C VAL A 13 -1.77 4.67 1.77
N LYS A 14 -2.64 5.24 0.92
CA LYS A 14 -2.54 6.63 0.51
C LYS A 14 -3.17 7.55 1.58
N PRO A 15 -2.44 8.56 2.07
CA PRO A 15 -3.02 9.60 2.93
C PRO A 15 -4.18 10.31 2.21
N SER A 16 -5.25 10.62 2.93
CA SER A 16 -6.45 11.21 2.33
C SER A 16 -6.29 12.71 2.04
N GLU A 17 -5.70 13.49 2.96
CA GLU A 17 -5.73 14.97 2.87
C GLU A 17 -4.47 15.69 3.36
N ASP A 18 -3.49 14.99 3.93
CA ASP A 18 -2.25 15.60 4.41
C ASP A 18 -1.24 15.79 3.26
N ALA A 19 -0.99 17.05 2.90
CA ALA A 19 -0.11 17.42 1.78
C ALA A 19 1.35 16.99 1.99
N GLU A 20 1.85 17.01 3.23
CA GLU A 20 3.21 16.56 3.53
C GLU A 20 3.30 15.03 3.41
N ALA A 21 2.31 14.32 3.92
CA ALA A 21 2.23 12.86 3.81
C ALA A 21 2.09 12.40 2.36
N LEU A 22 1.29 13.11 1.54
CA LEU A 22 1.19 12.87 0.11
C LEU A 22 2.55 13.04 -0.58
N LYS A 23 3.25 14.15 -0.32
CA LYS A 23 4.58 14.39 -0.87
C LYS A 23 5.59 13.30 -0.48
N LYS A 24 5.61 12.89 0.79
CA LYS A 24 6.48 11.79 1.26
C LYS A 24 6.16 10.46 0.56
N THR A 25 4.88 10.21 0.29
CA THR A 25 4.44 9.02 -0.44
C THR A 25 4.91 9.06 -1.91
N GLU A 26 4.91 10.24 -2.54
CA GLU A 26 5.46 10.43 -3.89
C GLU A 26 6.99 10.29 -3.92
N GLU A 27 7.69 10.84 -2.93
CA GLU A 27 9.15 10.70 -2.78
C GLU A 27 9.55 9.23 -2.61
N LEU A 28 8.83 8.48 -1.77
CA LEU A 28 9.01 7.03 -1.62
C LEU A 28 8.84 6.31 -2.95
N GLN A 29 7.73 6.55 -3.65
CA GLN A 29 7.44 5.90 -4.94
C GLN A 29 8.47 6.26 -6.02
N ASN A 30 9.06 7.45 -5.94
CA ASN A 30 10.09 7.90 -6.87
C ASN A 30 11.49 7.37 -6.55
N SER A 31 11.71 6.89 -5.33
CA SER A 31 13.01 6.40 -4.87
C SER A 31 13.50 5.16 -5.65
N ALA A 32 14.81 5.04 -5.78
CA ALA A 32 15.44 3.87 -6.39
C ALA A 32 15.16 2.58 -5.61
N VAL A 33 15.01 2.68 -4.28
CA VAL A 33 14.74 1.52 -3.42
C VAL A 33 13.35 0.94 -3.72
N TRP A 34 12.32 1.79 -3.79
CA TRP A 34 10.96 1.37 -4.13
C TRP A 34 10.89 0.75 -5.53
N LYS A 35 11.38 1.48 -6.54
CA LYS A 35 11.35 1.04 -7.95
C LYS A 35 12.14 -0.24 -8.20
N ASN A 36 13.12 -0.56 -7.36
CA ASN A 36 13.92 -1.78 -7.49
C ASN A 36 13.39 -2.99 -6.74
N THR A 37 12.31 -2.86 -5.96
CA THR A 37 11.69 -4.03 -5.35
C THR A 37 11.08 -4.96 -6.41
N PRO A 38 11.21 -6.30 -6.26
CA PRO A 38 10.58 -7.25 -7.17
C PRO A 38 9.06 -7.03 -7.26
N THR A 39 8.41 -6.77 -6.13
CA THR A 39 6.97 -6.56 -6.00
C THR A 39 6.47 -5.37 -6.83
N VAL A 40 7.20 -4.24 -6.81
CA VAL A 40 6.87 -3.06 -7.64
C VAL A 40 7.08 -3.38 -9.12
N LYS A 41 8.17 -4.07 -9.48
CA LYS A 41 8.44 -4.48 -10.87
C LYS A 41 7.41 -5.46 -11.43
N ASN A 42 6.87 -6.32 -10.58
CA ASN A 42 5.85 -7.31 -10.94
C ASN A 42 4.43 -6.74 -10.94
N GLY A 43 4.26 -5.44 -10.67
CA GLY A 43 2.94 -4.79 -10.64
C GLY A 43 2.06 -5.22 -9.47
N GLN A 44 2.63 -5.84 -8.43
CA GLN A 44 1.89 -6.37 -7.28
C GLN A 44 1.74 -5.33 -6.16
N VAL A 45 1.43 -4.10 -6.55
CA VAL A 45 1.24 -2.95 -5.65
C VAL A 45 -0.19 -2.46 -5.74
N TYR A 46 -0.86 -2.40 -4.60
CA TYR A 46 -2.26 -2.01 -4.48
C TYR A 46 -2.34 -0.72 -3.67
N VAL A 47 -2.77 0.37 -4.29
CA VAL A 47 -2.98 1.65 -3.59
C VAL A 47 -4.36 1.63 -2.97
N VAL A 48 -4.42 1.78 -1.65
CA VAL A 48 -5.65 1.67 -0.85
C VAL A 48 -5.88 2.94 -0.03
N GLY A 49 -7.11 3.18 0.39
CA GLY A 49 -7.47 4.34 1.20
C GLY A 49 -7.03 4.20 2.66
N SER A 50 -6.95 5.33 3.36
CA SER A 50 -6.56 5.43 4.78
C SER A 50 -7.34 4.53 5.73
N ARG A 51 -8.59 4.17 5.39
CA ARG A 51 -9.41 3.21 6.14
C ARG A 51 -8.68 1.88 6.35
N TRP A 52 -7.84 1.44 5.43
CA TRP A 52 -7.08 0.18 5.56
C TRP A 52 -6.07 0.17 6.72
N ALA A 53 -5.77 1.32 7.31
CA ALA A 53 -4.89 1.45 8.46
C ALA A 53 -5.65 1.55 9.81
N LEU A 54 -7.00 1.50 9.80
CA LEU A 54 -7.77 1.50 11.04
C LEU A 54 -7.91 0.08 11.59
N ASN A 55 -7.86 -0.03 12.93
CA ASN A 55 -7.92 -1.30 13.64
C ASN A 55 -9.23 -1.46 14.45
N ASP A 56 -10.24 -0.63 14.17
CA ASP A 56 -11.54 -0.78 14.81
C ASP A 56 -12.27 -2.03 14.28
N PRO A 57 -13.14 -2.67 15.07
CA PRO A 57 -13.79 -3.93 14.68
C PRO A 57 -14.58 -3.84 13.37
N LEU A 58 -15.22 -2.71 13.07
CA LEU A 58 -16.00 -2.52 11.85
C LEU A 58 -15.11 -2.41 10.61
N THR A 59 -13.95 -1.78 10.74
CA THR A 59 -12.96 -1.77 9.66
C THR A 59 -12.35 -3.14 9.44
N LEU A 60 -12.03 -3.88 10.50
CA LEU A 60 -11.46 -5.22 10.37
C LEU A 60 -12.44 -6.18 9.68
N ASP A 61 -13.72 -6.13 10.03
CA ASP A 61 -14.77 -6.89 9.35
C ASP A 61 -14.88 -6.51 7.87
N TRP A 62 -14.95 -5.20 7.57
CA TRP A 62 -14.95 -4.71 6.19
C TRP A 62 -13.72 -5.14 5.38
N LEU A 63 -12.54 -5.19 6.00
CA LEU A 63 -11.30 -5.62 5.34
C LEU A 63 -11.33 -7.09 4.90
N LEU A 64 -12.14 -7.95 5.55
CA LEU A 64 -12.31 -9.34 5.13
C LEU A 64 -12.88 -9.45 3.71
N ASP A 65 -13.74 -8.51 3.31
CA ASP A 65 -14.29 -8.44 1.95
C ASP A 65 -13.38 -7.65 1.00
N GLN A 66 -12.80 -6.55 1.48
CA GLN A 66 -12.03 -5.66 0.61
C GLN A 66 -10.67 -6.21 0.19
N MET A 67 -9.99 -6.94 1.07
CA MET A 67 -8.69 -7.52 0.74
C MET A 67 -8.81 -8.47 -0.47
N PRO A 68 -9.69 -9.48 -0.48
CA PRO A 68 -9.91 -10.31 -1.66
C PRO A 68 -10.31 -9.51 -2.90
N ALA A 69 -11.22 -8.55 -2.75
CA ALA A 69 -11.68 -7.71 -3.86
C ALA A 69 -10.54 -6.90 -4.52
N ALA A 70 -9.59 -6.41 -3.73
CA ALA A 70 -8.41 -5.71 -4.25
C ALA A 70 -7.48 -6.63 -5.06
N LEU A 71 -7.41 -7.92 -4.70
CA LEU A 71 -6.54 -8.90 -5.36
C LEU A 71 -7.10 -9.46 -6.68
N MET A 72 -8.39 -9.26 -6.93
CA MET A 72 -9.08 -9.71 -8.16
C MET A 72 -9.08 -8.66 -9.28
N LYS A 73 -8.53 -7.47 -9.03
CA LYS A 73 -8.28 -6.43 -10.04
C LYS A 73 -6.94 -6.67 -10.73
#